data_AF-A0AAD7N2L2-F1
#
_entry.id   AF-A0AAD7N2L2-F1
#
_cell.length_a   1.000
_cell.length_b   1.000
_cell.length_c   1.000
_cell.angle_alpha   90.00
_cell.angle_beta   90.00
_cell.angle_gamma   90.00
#
_symmetry.space_group_name_H-M   'P 1'
#
loop_
_entity.id
_entity.type
_entity.pdbx_description
1 polymer ?
#
loop_
_entity_poly.entity_id
_entity_poly.type
_entity_poly.pdbx_seq_one_letter_code
_entity_poly.pdbx_strand_id
1 'polypeptide(L)'
;MADPLSNLRAAYSVLETRINRALRTQLGDTARLRLQRDEAFRLLESAEPHRNLFSPTEFATLQQSISTMADRLDEACHLSTDPQEGPSITVVAESVTGKRGRPKKNINPAFLEEALTLRGPTGLSGVLHCHPRTIRRRALELGLAVPGVPVYHEEVLPDGGRKWRVYQRAETCSTLPYR
;
A
#
# COMPACT_ATOMS: atom_id res chain seq x y z
N MET A 1 16.94 -43.99 -22.90
CA MET A 1 17.88 -43.05 -22.26
C MET A 1 17.45 -41.65 -22.66
N ALA A 2 17.24 -40.75 -21.70
CA ALA A 2 16.82 -39.39 -22.00
C ALA A 2 17.97 -38.65 -22.71
N ASP A 3 17.65 -37.92 -23.78
CA ASP A 3 18.63 -37.10 -24.51
C ASP A 3 19.13 -35.96 -23.59
N PRO A 4 20.44 -35.89 -23.27
CA PRO A 4 20.98 -34.86 -22.39
C PRO A 4 20.69 -33.44 -22.87
N LEU A 5 20.63 -33.22 -24.19
CA LEU A 5 20.31 -31.91 -24.76
C LEU A 5 18.85 -31.52 -24.46
N SER A 6 17.92 -32.47 -24.59
CA SER A 6 16.52 -32.26 -24.23
C SER A 6 16.35 -31.93 -22.75
N ASN A 7 17.12 -32.58 -21.88
CA ASN A 7 17.09 -32.30 -20.44
C ASN A 7 17.62 -30.89 -20.11
N LEU A 8 18.72 -30.47 -20.76
CA LEU A 8 19.29 -29.12 -20.58
C LEU A 8 18.31 -28.03 -21.05
N ARG A 9 17.66 -28.23 -22.20
CA ARG A 9 16.63 -27.30 -22.71
C ARG A 9 15.43 -27.20 -21.78
N ALA A 10 14.97 -28.34 -21.25
CA ALA A 10 13.90 -28.36 -20.26
C ALA A 10 14.31 -27.63 -18.97
N ALA A 11 15.50 -27.89 -18.43
CA ALA A 11 16.02 -27.23 -17.25
C ALA A 11 16.15 -25.71 -17.44
N TYR A 12 16.63 -25.26 -18.60
CA TYR A 12 16.68 -23.85 -18.97
C TYR A 12 15.29 -23.20 -18.94
N SER A 13 14.28 -23.81 -19.55
CA SER A 13 12.92 -23.25 -19.58
C SER A 13 12.29 -23.10 -18.19
N VAL A 14 12.58 -24.06 -17.30
CA VAL A 14 12.12 -24.03 -15.90
C VAL A 14 12.83 -22.91 -15.13
N LEU A 15 14.15 -22.79 -15.32
CA LEU A 15 14.95 -21.73 -14.70
C LEU A 15 14.47 -20.34 -15.16
N GLU A 16 14.28 -20.14 -16.47
CA GLU A 16 13.78 -18.88 -17.04
C GLU A 16 12.43 -18.49 -16.44
N THR A 17 11.50 -19.45 -16.34
CA THR A 17 10.18 -19.22 -15.73
C THR A 17 10.31 -18.83 -14.26
N ARG A 18 11.20 -19.49 -13.52
CA ARG A 18 11.44 -19.22 -12.09
C ARG A 18 12.06 -17.84 -11.88
N ILE A 19 13.07 -17.47 -12.67
CA ILE A 19 13.72 -16.15 -12.62
C ILE A 19 12.70 -15.04 -12.96
N ASN A 20 11.93 -15.21 -14.03
CA ASN A 20 10.89 -14.23 -14.41
C ASN A 20 9.84 -14.03 -13.30
N ARG A 21 9.48 -15.10 -12.59
CA ARG A 21 8.59 -15.01 -11.41
C ARG A 21 9.27 -14.30 -10.23
N ALA A 22 10.53 -14.62 -9.96
CA ALA A 22 11.30 -14.00 -8.88
C ALA A 22 11.44 -12.48 -9.11
N LEU A 23 11.83 -12.06 -10.32
CA LEU A 23 11.94 -10.64 -10.69
C LEU A 23 10.63 -9.85 -10.49
N ARG A 24 9.48 -10.51 -10.62
CA ARG A 24 8.17 -9.86 -10.45
C ARG A 24 7.66 -9.85 -9.01
N THR A 25 8.08 -10.80 -8.18
CA THR A 25 7.44 -11.06 -6.88
C THR A 25 8.38 -10.98 -5.69
N GLN A 26 9.69 -10.95 -5.92
CA GLN A 26 10.73 -11.06 -4.89
C GLN A 26 11.75 -9.93 -5.00
N LEU A 27 11.33 -8.75 -5.50
CA LEU A 27 12.17 -7.55 -5.46
C LEU A 27 12.59 -7.29 -4.01
N GLY A 28 13.91 -7.27 -3.77
CA GLY A 28 14.49 -7.04 -2.44
C GLY A 28 14.77 -8.24 -1.59
N ASP A 29 14.27 -9.43 -1.94
CA ASP A 29 14.70 -10.65 -1.28
C ASP A 29 16.07 -11.07 -1.86
N THR A 30 17.11 -10.36 -1.43
CA THR A 30 18.49 -10.54 -1.93
C THR A 30 18.99 -11.97 -1.76
N ALA A 31 18.57 -12.67 -0.71
CA ALA A 31 18.93 -14.06 -0.48
C ALA A 31 18.34 -14.97 -1.55
N ARG A 32 17.04 -14.82 -1.87
CA ARG A 32 16.40 -15.63 -2.92
C ARG A 32 16.91 -15.29 -4.31
N LEU A 33 17.13 -14.01 -4.62
CA LEU A 33 17.65 -13.59 -5.93
C LEU A 33 19.06 -14.14 -6.16
N ARG A 34 19.93 -14.16 -5.14
CA ARG A 34 21.26 -14.78 -5.22
C ARG A 34 21.19 -16.28 -5.45
N LEU A 35 20.28 -17.00 -4.79
CA LEU A 35 20.09 -18.44 -5.04
C LEU A 35 19.71 -18.71 -6.50
N GLN A 36 18.84 -17.89 -7.09
CA GLN A 36 18.46 -18.00 -8.50
C GLN A 36 19.63 -17.73 -9.45
N ARG A 37 20.47 -16.76 -9.12
CA ARG A 37 21.69 -16.46 -9.86
C ARG A 37 22.67 -17.64 -9.83
N ASP A 38 22.88 -18.24 -8.66
CA ASP A 38 23.74 -19.42 -8.51
C ASP A 38 23.20 -20.63 -9.27
N GLU A 39 21.88 -20.84 -9.30
CA GLU A 39 21.23 -21.89 -10.10
C GLU A 39 21.49 -21.67 -11.61
N ALA A 40 21.49 -20.43 -12.08
CA ALA A 40 21.76 -20.11 -13.48
C ALA A 40 23.20 -20.41 -13.89
N PHE A 41 24.18 -20.08 -13.05
CA PHE A 41 25.58 -20.44 -13.32
C PHE A 41 25.82 -21.95 -13.23
N ARG A 42 25.19 -22.66 -12.28
CA ARG A 42 25.25 -24.12 -12.21
C ARG A 42 24.70 -24.79 -13.47
N LEU A 43 23.63 -24.24 -14.05
CA LEU A 43 23.11 -24.74 -15.32
C LEU A 43 24.15 -24.59 -16.44
N LEU A 44 24.83 -23.44 -16.52
CA LEU A 44 25.88 -23.22 -17.51
C LEU A 44 27.05 -24.19 -17.32
N GLU A 45 27.54 -24.34 -16.09
CA GLU A 45 28.60 -25.30 -15.74
C GLU A 45 28.21 -26.74 -16.13
N SER A 46 26.94 -27.12 -15.96
CA SER A 46 26.45 -28.43 -16.38
C SER A 46 26.36 -28.60 -17.90
N ALA A 47 26.21 -27.51 -18.65
CA ALA A 47 26.15 -27.53 -20.11
C ALA A 47 27.54 -27.58 -20.77
N GLU A 48 28.58 -27.10 -20.08
CA GLU A 48 29.96 -27.02 -20.59
C GLU A 48 30.51 -28.37 -21.11
N PRO A 49 30.37 -29.51 -20.39
CA PRO A 49 30.81 -30.81 -20.87
C PRO A 49 30.05 -31.28 -22.13
N HIS A 50 28.85 -30.74 -22.35
CA HIS A 50 27.96 -31.08 -23.45
C HIS A 50 28.05 -30.09 -24.61
N ARG A 51 29.02 -29.17 -24.61
CA ARG A 51 29.19 -28.13 -25.65
C ARG A 51 29.16 -28.67 -27.08
N ASN A 52 29.70 -29.87 -27.31
CA ASN A 52 29.73 -30.51 -28.64
C ASN A 52 28.35 -30.93 -29.17
N LEU A 53 27.34 -31.01 -28.30
CA LEU A 53 25.96 -31.32 -28.66
C LEU A 53 25.19 -30.07 -29.10
N PHE A 54 25.70 -28.88 -28.79
CA PHE A 54 25.12 -27.61 -29.19
C PHE A 54 25.70 -27.14 -30.50
N SER A 55 24.89 -26.42 -31.29
CA SER A 55 25.48 -25.57 -32.33
C SER A 55 26.28 -24.44 -31.65
N PRO A 56 27.39 -23.96 -32.27
CA PRO A 56 28.19 -22.88 -31.68
C PRO A 56 27.37 -21.61 -31.38
N THR A 57 26.38 -21.32 -32.21
CA THR A 57 25.45 -20.19 -32.06
C THR A 57 24.45 -20.40 -30.92
N GLU A 58 23.90 -21.60 -30.76
CA GLU A 58 22.99 -21.94 -29.65
C GLU A 58 23.72 -21.85 -28.31
N PHE A 59 24.94 -22.36 -28.21
CA PHE A 59 25.73 -22.30 -26.98
C PHE A 59 26.10 -20.86 -26.60
N ALA A 60 26.52 -20.04 -27.57
CA ALA A 60 26.77 -18.61 -27.35
C ALA A 60 25.50 -17.87 -26.87
N THR A 61 24.34 -18.23 -27.43
CA THR A 61 23.04 -17.68 -27.02
C THR A 61 22.70 -18.07 -25.58
N LEU A 62 22.95 -19.32 -25.19
CA LEU A 62 22.77 -19.80 -23.82
C LEU A 62 23.63 -19.01 -22.82
N GLN A 63 24.92 -18.83 -23.13
CA GLN A 63 25.85 -18.04 -22.32
C GLN A 63 25.38 -16.59 -22.15
N GLN A 64 25.01 -15.95 -23.27
CA GLN A 64 24.52 -14.57 -23.25
C GLN A 64 23.23 -14.44 -22.45
N SER A 65 22.32 -15.40 -22.59
CA SER A 65 21.05 -15.40 -21.87
C SER A 65 21.25 -15.54 -20.37
N ILE A 66 22.10 -16.47 -19.92
CA ILE A 66 22.40 -16.68 -18.50
C ILE A 66 23.07 -15.43 -17.91
N SER A 67 24.01 -14.80 -18.62
CA SER A 67 24.62 -13.52 -18.20
C SER A 67 23.55 -12.44 -18.03
N THR A 68 22.65 -12.30 -19.01
CA THR A 68 21.57 -11.30 -18.97
C THR A 68 20.61 -11.57 -17.81
N MET A 69 20.32 -12.84 -17.49
CA MET A 69 19.50 -13.21 -16.33
C MET A 69 20.19 -12.84 -15.01
N ALA A 70 21.49 -13.09 -14.90
CA ALA A 70 22.28 -12.72 -13.72
C ALA A 70 22.30 -11.20 -13.52
N ASP A 71 22.54 -10.42 -14.57
CA ASP A 71 22.57 -8.95 -14.52
C ASP A 71 21.21 -8.39 -14.04
N ARG A 72 20.09 -8.93 -14.55
CA ARG A 72 18.75 -8.54 -14.11
C ARG A 72 18.46 -8.89 -12.66
N LEU A 73 18.96 -10.03 -12.18
CA LEU A 73 18.81 -10.43 -10.77
C LEU A 73 19.62 -9.52 -9.84
N ASP A 74 20.83 -9.12 -10.26
CA ASP A 74 21.66 -8.17 -9.51
C ASP A 74 21.02 -6.77 -9.51
N GLU A 75 20.50 -6.28 -10.63
CA GLU A 75 19.73 -5.03 -10.71
C GLU A 75 18.50 -5.06 -9.78
N ALA A 76 17.76 -6.16 -9.76
CA ALA A 76 16.61 -6.35 -8.88
C ALA A 76 16.98 -6.36 -7.39
N CYS A 77 18.21 -6.78 -7.03
CA CYS A 77 18.71 -6.63 -5.66
C CYS A 77 18.88 -5.16 -5.29
N HIS A 78 19.32 -4.31 -6.23
CA HIS A 78 19.50 -2.88 -6.00
C HIS A 78 18.17 -2.12 -5.96
N LEU A 79 17.23 -2.41 -6.87
CA LEU A 79 15.97 -1.68 -7.01
C LEU A 79 15.08 -1.69 -5.76
N SER A 80 15.16 -2.73 -4.93
CA SER A 80 14.38 -2.76 -3.68
C SER A 80 15.09 -2.14 -2.48
N THR A 81 16.38 -1.83 -2.60
CA THR A 81 17.13 -1.21 -1.51
C THR A 81 16.82 0.28 -1.41
N ASP A 82 16.25 0.88 -2.46
CA ASP A 82 15.69 2.23 -2.43
C ASP A 82 14.17 2.16 -2.21
N PRO A 83 13.65 2.18 -0.97
CA PRO A 83 12.42 2.93 -0.79
C PRO A 83 12.76 4.34 -1.27
N GLN A 84 12.09 4.84 -2.32
CA GLN A 84 12.12 6.28 -2.55
C GLN A 84 11.73 6.91 -1.21
N GLU A 85 12.70 7.53 -0.52
CA GLU A 85 12.47 8.38 0.64
C GLU A 85 11.75 9.63 0.14
N GLY A 86 10.56 9.44 -0.40
CA GLY A 86 9.60 10.51 -0.56
C GLY A 86 9.29 11.02 0.84
N PRO A 87 9.08 12.33 1.00
CA PRO A 87 8.66 12.87 2.28
C PRO A 87 7.42 12.10 2.73
N SER A 88 7.47 11.54 3.94
CA SER A 88 6.32 10.82 4.49
C SER A 88 5.08 11.72 4.39
N ILE A 89 4.03 11.22 3.72
CA ILE A 89 2.81 12.00 3.53
C ILE A 89 2.26 12.30 4.92
N THR A 90 2.43 13.55 5.36
CA THR A 90 2.00 13.97 6.69
C THR A 90 0.49 14.14 6.65
N VAL A 91 -0.23 13.08 7.00
CA VAL A 91 -1.70 13.09 7.02
C VAL A 91 -2.25 13.97 8.15
N VAL A 92 -1.53 14.03 9.28
CA VAL A 92 -1.94 14.80 10.47
C VAL A 92 -0.83 15.77 10.89
N ALA A 93 -1.06 17.04 10.58
CA ALA A 93 -0.45 18.24 11.14
C ALA A 93 -0.80 18.50 12.61
N GLU A 94 0.13 18.75 13.53
CA GLU A 94 -0.20 19.51 14.76
C GLU A 94 0.15 20.98 14.57
N SER A 95 -0.83 21.88 14.65
CA SER A 95 -0.59 23.32 14.58
C SER A 95 -0.55 23.91 15.99
N VAL A 96 0.60 24.46 16.38
CA VAL A 96 0.79 25.23 17.61
C VAL A 96 0.56 26.70 17.31
N THR A 97 -0.47 27.30 17.91
CA THR A 97 -0.85 28.71 17.66
C THR A 97 -0.34 29.69 18.73
N GLY A 98 0.49 29.21 19.67
CA GLY A 98 1.00 30.00 20.79
C GLY A 98 -0.03 30.34 21.88
N LYS A 99 -1.31 30.03 21.68
CA LYS A 99 -2.36 30.22 22.67
C LYS A 99 -2.37 29.06 23.69
N ARG A 100 -2.66 29.37 24.96
CA ARG A 100 -2.82 28.36 26.02
C ARG A 100 -3.99 27.43 25.66
N GLY A 101 -3.70 26.14 25.47
CA GLY A 101 -4.70 25.12 25.13
C GLY A 101 -4.10 23.90 24.44
N ARG A 102 -4.93 22.88 24.17
CA ARG A 102 -4.52 21.68 23.42
C ARG A 102 -4.28 22.03 21.95
N PRO A 103 -3.13 21.68 21.34
CA PRO A 103 -2.86 21.92 19.93
C PRO A 103 -3.95 21.38 19.00
N LYS A 104 -4.22 22.12 17.92
CA LYS A 104 -5.22 21.71 16.92
C LYS A 104 -4.57 20.71 15.98
N LYS A 105 -5.16 19.52 15.83
CA LYS A 105 -4.76 18.53 14.82
C LYS A 105 -5.38 18.88 13.46
N ASN A 106 -4.59 19.33 12.50
CA ASN A 106 -4.98 19.58 11.11
C ASN A 106 -4.84 18.27 10.32
N ILE A 107 -5.93 17.80 9.73
CA ILE A 107 -5.92 16.61 8.88
C ILE A 107 -5.96 17.10 7.44
N ASN A 108 -5.18 16.49 6.54
CA ASN A 108 -5.24 16.80 5.12
C ASN A 108 -6.69 16.62 4.61
N PRO A 109 -7.31 17.64 3.98
CA PRO A 109 -8.71 17.60 3.59
C PRO A 109 -9.00 16.54 2.54
N ALA A 110 -8.13 16.38 1.53
CA ALA A 110 -8.32 15.39 0.46
C ALA A 110 -8.28 13.96 1.01
N PHE A 111 -7.32 13.67 1.89
CA PHE A 111 -7.27 12.38 2.58
C PHE A 111 -8.52 12.16 3.44
N LEU A 112 -8.95 13.17 4.20
CA LEU A 112 -10.08 13.02 5.12
C LEU A 112 -11.40 12.77 4.36
N GLU A 113 -11.59 13.41 3.21
CA GLU A 113 -12.74 13.19 2.33
C GLU A 113 -12.80 11.74 1.85
N GLU A 114 -11.74 11.25 1.20
CA GLU A 114 -11.68 9.87 0.70
C GLU A 114 -11.79 8.85 1.84
N ALA A 115 -11.12 9.10 2.96
CA ALA A 115 -11.16 8.23 4.12
C ALA A 115 -12.56 8.15 4.75
N LEU A 116 -13.35 9.24 4.74
CA LEU A 116 -14.72 9.25 5.26
C LEU A 116 -15.70 8.49 4.36
N THR A 117 -15.47 8.47 3.04
CA THR A 117 -16.22 7.65 2.10
C THR A 117 -15.98 6.16 2.36
N LEU A 118 -14.74 5.77 2.64
CA LEU A 118 -14.38 4.37 2.90
C LEU A 118 -14.73 3.89 4.32
N ARG A 119 -14.55 4.75 5.32
CA ARG A 119 -14.74 4.42 6.75
C ARG A 119 -15.30 5.61 7.53
N GLY A 120 -16.33 5.35 8.34
CA GLY A 120 -16.85 6.37 9.26
C GLY A 120 -15.81 6.83 10.31
N PRO A 121 -16.06 7.96 11.02
CA PRO A 121 -15.12 8.58 11.95
C PRO A 121 -14.58 7.65 13.06
N THR A 122 -15.35 6.64 13.47
CA THR A 122 -14.91 5.65 14.47
C THR A 122 -13.81 4.74 13.92
N GLY A 123 -13.95 4.28 12.67
CA GLY A 123 -12.97 3.41 12.01
C GLY A 123 -11.65 4.10 11.68
N LEU A 124 -11.68 5.43 11.53
CA LEU A 124 -10.49 6.24 11.27
C LEU A 124 -9.68 6.58 12.53
N SER A 125 -10.23 6.35 13.73
CA SER A 125 -9.56 6.73 14.98
C SER A 125 -8.24 6.01 15.22
N GLY A 126 -8.17 4.72 14.87
CA GLY A 126 -6.95 3.92 15.00
C GLY A 126 -5.86 4.33 14.02
N VAL A 127 -6.22 4.74 12.79
CA VAL A 127 -5.27 5.14 11.74
C VAL A 127 -4.71 6.54 11.99
N LEU A 128 -5.57 7.48 12.39
CA LEU A 128 -5.19 8.88 12.59
C LEU A 128 -4.70 9.17 14.02
N HIS A 129 -4.76 8.19 14.93
CA HIS A 129 -4.52 8.35 16.36
C HIS A 129 -5.27 9.59 16.93
N CYS A 130 -6.53 9.72 16.53
CA CYS A 130 -7.41 10.83 16.88
C CYS A 130 -8.75 10.29 17.39
N HIS A 131 -9.32 10.94 18.40
CA HIS A 131 -10.65 10.57 18.88
C HIS A 131 -11.70 10.80 17.77
N PRO A 132 -12.70 9.91 17.57
CA PRO A 132 -13.71 10.05 16.51
C PRO A 132 -14.41 11.43 16.50
N ARG A 133 -14.67 11.99 17.69
CA ARG A 133 -15.20 13.36 17.83
C ARG A 133 -14.31 14.44 17.20
N THR A 134 -12.98 14.31 17.28
CA THR A 134 -12.05 15.25 16.65
C THR A 134 -12.10 15.14 15.13
N ILE A 135 -12.18 13.91 14.61
CA ILE A 135 -12.29 13.63 13.17
C ILE A 135 -13.60 14.22 12.63
N ARG A 136 -14.73 13.93 13.29
CA ARG A 136 -16.04 14.51 12.93
C ARG A 136 -16.02 16.03 12.99
N ARG A 137 -15.44 16.63 14.04
CA ARG A 137 -15.33 18.10 14.15
C ARG A 137 -14.55 18.68 12.98
N ARG A 138 -13.46 18.04 12.54
CA ARG A 138 -12.70 18.49 11.36
C ARG A 138 -13.46 18.32 10.06
N ALA A 139 -14.18 17.22 9.91
CA ALA A 139 -15.06 17.02 8.76
C ALA A 139 -16.13 18.13 8.67
N LEU A 140 -16.73 18.51 9.81
CA LEU A 140 -17.69 19.61 9.89
C LEU A 140 -17.05 20.97 9.54
N GLU A 141 -15.86 21.26 10.08
CA GLU A 141 -15.12 22.50 9.78
C GLU A 141 -14.74 22.63 8.29
N LEU A 142 -14.51 21.50 7.62
CA LEU A 142 -14.15 21.44 6.20
C LEU A 142 -15.37 21.30 5.27
N GLY A 143 -16.59 21.21 5.80
CA GLY A 143 -17.81 21.00 5.01
C GLY A 143 -17.98 19.58 4.45
N LEU A 144 -17.18 18.61 4.90
CA LEU A 144 -17.23 17.21 4.47
C LEU A 144 -18.30 16.38 5.19
N ALA A 145 -18.84 16.89 6.30
CA ALA A 145 -19.90 16.25 7.06
C ALA A 145 -21.04 17.23 7.32
N VAL A 146 -22.26 16.71 7.38
CA VAL A 146 -23.44 17.51 7.74
C VAL A 146 -23.57 17.58 9.27
N PRO A 147 -23.84 18.77 9.85
CA PRO A 147 -24.19 18.90 11.25
C PRO A 147 -25.34 17.96 11.63
N GLY A 148 -25.26 17.36 12.82
CA GLY A 148 -26.39 16.57 13.33
C GLY A 148 -27.57 17.48 13.68
N VAL A 149 -28.78 16.91 13.67
CA VAL A 149 -29.98 17.62 14.13
C VAL A 149 -29.78 18.09 15.57
N PRO A 150 -30.24 19.31 15.94
CA PRO A 150 -30.16 19.78 17.31
C PRO A 150 -30.84 18.81 18.28
N VAL A 151 -30.18 18.53 19.42
CA VAL A 151 -30.72 17.64 20.46
C VAL A 151 -31.95 18.25 21.15
N TYR A 152 -32.06 19.58 21.14
CA TYR A 152 -33.21 20.31 21.65
C TYR A 152 -33.55 21.48 20.74
N HIS A 153 -34.81 21.87 20.76
CA HIS A 153 -35.27 23.17 20.25
C HIS A 153 -35.87 23.97 21.41
N GLU A 154 -35.78 25.30 21.32
CA GLU A 154 -36.42 26.21 22.26
C GLU A 154 -37.79 26.59 21.70
N GLU A 155 -38.84 26.35 22.47
CA GLU A 155 -40.17 26.83 22.15
C GLU A 155 -40.51 28.02 23.06
N VAL A 156 -41.18 29.03 22.50
CA VAL A 156 -41.69 30.19 23.26
C VAL A 156 -43.18 29.95 23.47
N LEU A 157 -43.65 30.06 24.72
CA LEU A 157 -45.08 29.93 25.02
C LEU A 157 -45.88 31.06 24.37
N PRO A 158 -47.17 30.82 24.04
CA PRO A 158 -48.06 31.82 23.43
C PRO A 158 -48.16 33.13 24.22
N ASP A 159 -47.98 33.05 25.55
CA ASP A 159 -48.09 34.19 26.47
C ASP A 159 -46.83 35.09 26.51
N GLY A 160 -45.85 34.85 25.62
CA GLY A 160 -44.57 35.60 25.59
C GLY A 160 -43.63 35.29 26.77
N GLY A 161 -43.99 34.31 27.60
CA GLY A 161 -43.25 33.88 28.78
C GLY A 161 -42.17 32.82 28.51
N ARG A 162 -41.51 32.42 29.61
CA ARG A 162 -40.34 31.51 29.73
C ARG A 162 -40.13 30.55 28.55
N LYS A 163 -38.89 30.52 28.03
CA LYS A 163 -38.42 29.50 27.09
C LYS A 163 -38.20 28.17 27.81
N TRP A 164 -38.75 27.10 27.26
CA TRP A 164 -38.43 25.72 27.66
C TRP A 164 -37.66 24.99 26.57
N ARG A 165 -36.78 24.08 26.99
CA ARG A 165 -36.00 23.22 26.08
C ARG A 165 -36.75 21.92 25.89
N VAL A 166 -37.25 21.70 24.67
CA VAL A 166 -37.86 20.43 24.30
C VAL A 166 -36.76 19.55 23.73
N TYR A 167 -36.40 18.50 24.48
CA TYR A 167 -35.40 17.53 24.05
C TYR A 167 -36.05 16.55 23.07
N GLN A 168 -35.56 16.52 21.83
CA GLN A 168 -35.92 15.46 20.91
C GLN A 168 -35.15 14.21 21.35
N ARG A 169 -35.87 13.15 21.72
CA ARG A 169 -35.24 11.84 21.83
C ARG A 169 -34.69 11.52 20.45
N ALA A 170 -33.41 11.15 20.39
CA ALA A 170 -32.84 10.63 19.18
C ALA A 170 -33.65 9.38 18.79
N GLU A 171 -34.57 9.53 17.84
CA GLU A 171 -35.09 8.39 17.10
C GLU A 171 -33.85 7.63 16.64
N THR A 172 -33.77 6.37 17.04
CA THR A 172 -32.61 5.51 16.87
C THR A 172 -31.95 5.78 15.53
N CYS A 173 -30.70 6.25 15.59
CA CYS A 173 -29.86 6.64 14.46
C CYS A 173 -29.89 5.51 13.43
N SER A 174 -30.86 5.56 12.51
CA SER A 174 -30.95 4.64 11.40
C SER A 174 -29.72 4.94 10.56
N THR A 175 -28.87 3.92 10.43
CA THR A 175 -27.75 3.82 9.50
C THR A 175 -28.08 4.57 8.20
N LEU A 176 -27.58 5.80 8.09
CA LEU A 176 -27.57 6.48 6.80
C LEU A 176 -26.62 5.68 5.90
N PRO A 177 -27.03 5.35 4.66
CA PRO A 177 -26.13 4.74 3.71
C PRO A 177 -25.05 5.78 3.38
N TYR A 178 -23.83 5.52 3.84
CA TYR A 178 -22.65 6.12 3.23
C TYR A 178 -22.66 5.66 1.75
N ARG A 179 -22.79 6.60 0.82
CA ARG A 179 -22.59 6.38 -0.61
C ARG A 179 -21.11 6.43 -0.93
#